data_AF-A0A402BLG0-F1
#
_entry.id   AF-A0A402BLG0-F1
#
_cell.length_a   1.000
_cell.length_b   1.000
_cell.length_c   1.000
_cell.angle_alpha   90.00
_cell.angle_beta   90.00
_cell.angle_gamma   90.00
#
_symmetry.space_group_name_H-M   'P 1'
#
loop_
_entity.id
_entity.type
_entity.pdbx_description
1 polymer ?
#
loop_
_entity_poly.entity_id
_entity_poly.type
_entity_poly.pdbx_seq_one_letter_code
_entity_poly.pdbx_strand_id
1 'polypeptide(L)'
;MPSHDPLALYMTVEETAGELELAPSSIRRMVAEERLSSRSATPDECAALLAMGRIQGVPGTGVRLIHQNAIAQAKLRPKRGRPQQKITKGKMS
;
A
#
# COMPACT_ATOMS: atom_id res chain seq x y z
N MET A 1 22.52 22.46 -2.71
CA MET A 1 21.26 22.23 -3.45
C MET A 1 20.32 21.52 -2.50
N PRO A 2 19.17 22.08 -2.09
CA PRO A 2 18.20 21.29 -1.34
C PRO A 2 17.78 20.15 -2.26
N SER A 3 18.19 18.94 -1.87
CA SER A 3 17.84 17.68 -2.52
C SER A 3 16.33 17.54 -2.43
N HIS A 4 15.64 18.02 -3.46
CA HIS A 4 14.21 17.80 -3.61
C HIS A 4 14.05 16.32 -3.94
N ASP A 5 13.83 15.50 -2.91
CA ASP A 5 13.59 14.08 -3.09
C ASP A 5 12.27 13.91 -3.88
N PRO A 6 12.33 13.51 -5.16
CA PRO A 6 11.13 13.37 -5.98
C PRO A 6 10.19 12.27 -5.46
N LEU A 7 10.69 11.40 -4.59
CA LEU A 7 9.95 10.31 -3.97
C LEU A 7 9.43 10.65 -2.58
N ALA A 8 9.62 11.87 -2.08
CA ALA A 8 9.14 12.30 -0.77
C ALA A 8 7.60 12.18 -0.66
N LEU A 9 6.87 12.45 -1.74
CA LEU A 9 5.41 12.38 -1.79
C LEU A 9 4.86 10.97 -2.09
N TYR A 10 5.72 9.99 -2.29
CA TYR A 10 5.34 8.63 -2.66
C TYR A 10 5.77 7.64 -1.57
N MET A 11 4.91 6.66 -1.33
CA MET A 11 5.19 5.53 -0.44
C MET A 11 5.10 4.23 -1.24
N THR A 12 5.95 3.28 -0.88
CA THR A 12 5.88 1.91 -1.37
C THR A 12 4.68 1.19 -0.76
N VAL A 13 4.37 0.01 -1.28
CA VAL A 13 3.31 -0.86 -0.74
C VAL A 13 3.56 -1.19 0.74
N GLU A 14 4.79 -1.51 1.10
CA GLU A 14 5.16 -1.92 2.47
C GLU A 14 5.05 -0.72 3.44
N GLU A 15 5.52 0.45 3.02
CA GLU A 15 5.38 1.67 3.82
C GLU A 15 3.91 2.08 3.98
N THR A 16 3.12 2.00 2.90
CA THR A 16 1.67 2.29 2.95
C THR A 16 0.93 1.28 3.83
N ALA A 17 1.36 0.03 3.84
CA ALA A 17 0.81 -1.01 4.70
C ALA A 17 1.04 -0.67 6.19
N GLY A 18 2.25 -0.21 6.54
CA GLY A 18 2.54 0.31 7.88
C GLY A 18 1.67 1.52 8.22
N GLU A 19 1.58 2.49 7.32
CA GLU A 19 0.86 3.75 7.52
C GLU A 19 -0.66 3.58 7.69
N LEU A 20 -1.24 2.56 7.07
CA LEU A 20 -2.67 2.22 7.16
C LEU A 20 -2.98 1.11 8.17
N GLU A 21 -1.97 0.54 8.82
CA GLU A 21 -2.08 -0.64 9.70
C GLU A 21 -2.77 -1.82 9.01
N LEU A 22 -2.41 -2.09 7.74
CA LEU A 22 -2.96 -3.17 6.93
C LEU A 22 -1.86 -4.11 6.47
N ALA A 23 -2.24 -5.34 6.13
CA ALA A 23 -1.31 -6.25 5.45
C ALA A 23 -0.94 -5.72 4.05
N PRO A 24 0.31 -5.91 3.58
CA PRO A 24 0.72 -5.54 2.22
C PRO A 24 -0.14 -6.16 1.11
N SER A 25 -0.67 -7.36 1.34
CA SER A 25 -1.62 -8.01 0.43
C SER A 25 -2.94 -7.23 0.29
N SER A 26 -3.42 -6.61 1.37
CA SER A 26 -4.61 -5.73 1.33
C SER A 26 -4.34 -4.47 0.52
N ILE A 27 -3.15 -3.88 0.65
CA ILE A 27 -2.76 -2.71 -0.16
C ILE A 27 -2.69 -3.08 -1.64
N ARG A 28 -2.03 -4.20 -1.99
CA ARG A 28 -2.00 -4.71 -3.38
C ARG A 28 -3.41 -4.93 -3.93
N ARG A 29 -4.32 -5.47 -3.13
CA ARG A 29 -5.72 -5.64 -3.50
C ARG A 29 -6.43 -4.30 -3.71
N MET A 30 -6.23 -3.31 -2.85
CA MET A 30 -6.83 -1.97 -3.01
C MET A 30 -6.34 -1.27 -4.27
N VAL A 31 -5.06 -1.45 -4.62
CA VAL A 31 -4.50 -0.97 -5.89
C VAL A 31 -5.14 -1.67 -7.08
N ALA A 32 -5.26 -3.01 -7.04
CA ALA A 32 -5.89 -3.78 -8.10
C ALA A 32 -7.39 -3.47 -8.27
N GLU A 33 -8.08 -3.11 -7.19
CA GLU A 33 -9.49 -2.67 -7.20
C GLU A 33 -9.64 -1.17 -7.54
N GLU A 34 -8.57 -0.46 -7.93
CA GLU A 34 -8.55 0.98 -8.22
C GLU A 34 -9.03 1.88 -7.06
N ARG A 35 -9.04 1.34 -5.83
CA ARG A 35 -9.44 2.06 -4.62
C ARG A 35 -8.32 2.92 -4.05
N LEU A 36 -7.09 2.68 -4.49
CA LEU A 36 -5.89 3.39 -4.12
C LEU A 36 -5.09 3.71 -5.38
N SER A 37 -4.98 5.01 -5.71
CA SER A 37 -4.19 5.46 -6.85
C SER A 37 -2.73 5.08 -6.67
N SER A 38 -2.15 4.43 -7.68
CA SER A 38 -0.74 4.05 -7.68
C SER A 38 -0.17 4.08 -9.10
N ARG A 39 1.15 4.15 -9.20
CA ARG A 39 1.91 3.98 -10.45
C ARG A 39 3.06 3.02 -10.26
N SER A 40 3.60 2.50 -11.36
CA SER A 40 4.87 1.77 -11.32
C SER A 40 6.03 2.73 -11.12
N ALA A 41 7.01 2.33 -10.30
CA ALA A 41 8.29 3.02 -10.22
C ALA A 41 9.09 2.80 -11.51
N THR A 42 9.76 3.84 -11.98
CA THR A 42 10.75 3.77 -13.04
C THR A 42 12.04 3.10 -12.54
N PRO A 43 12.95 2.64 -13.44
CA PRO A 43 14.23 2.08 -13.03
C PRO A 43 15.06 3.02 -12.15
N ASP A 44 15.10 4.31 -12.48
CA ASP A 44 15.84 5.32 -11.72
C ASP A 44 15.25 5.52 -10.32
N GLU A 45 13.92 5.51 -10.19
CA GLU A 45 13.25 5.58 -8.90
C GLU A 45 13.47 4.32 -8.07
N CYS A 46 13.48 3.13 -8.70
CA CYS A 46 13.86 1.89 -8.02
C CYS A 46 15.29 1.95 -7.48
N ALA A 47 16.24 2.48 -8.26
CA ALA A 47 17.61 2.67 -7.83
C ALA A 47 17.69 3.65 -6.64
N ALA A 48 16.94 4.74 -6.67
CA ALA A 48 16.86 5.69 -5.56
C ALA A 48 16.26 5.04 -4.29
N LEU A 49 15.19 4.26 -4.42
CA LEU A 49 14.57 3.54 -3.29
C LEU A 49 15.53 2.51 -2.66
N LEU A 50 16.32 1.81 -3.49
CA LEU A 50 17.36 0.89 -3.02
C LEU A 50 18.45 1.64 -2.28
N ALA A 51 18.94 2.75 -2.83
CA ALA A 51 19.97 3.58 -2.20
C ALA A 51 19.53 4.17 -0.86
N MET A 52 18.23 4.49 -0.72
CA MET A 52 17.63 4.95 0.54
C MET A 52 17.30 3.81 1.52
N GLY A 53 17.45 2.54 1.13
CA GLY A 53 17.08 1.39 1.96
C GLY A 53 15.58 1.22 2.16
N ARG A 54 14.74 1.90 1.36
CA ARG A 54 13.27 1.81 1.42
C ARG A 54 12.75 0.50 0.85
N ILE A 55 13.53 -0.15 -0.02
CA ILE A 55 13.28 -1.50 -0.54
C ILE A 55 14.58 -2.33 -0.45
N GLN A 56 14.46 -3.64 -0.29
CA GLN A 56 15.61 -4.57 -0.22
C GLN A 56 15.88 -5.29 -1.55
N GLY A 57 15.04 -5.07 -2.56
CA GLY A 57 15.13 -5.70 -3.88
C GLY A 57 13.96 -5.28 -4.76
N VAL A 58 14.03 -5.61 -6.06
CA VAL A 58 12.93 -5.35 -7.00
C VAL A 58 12.06 -6.60 -7.08
N PRO A 59 10.78 -6.57 -6.64
CA PRO A 59 9.88 -7.70 -6.77
C PRO A 59 9.65 -8.03 -8.25
N GLY A 60 9.41 -9.30 -8.59
CA GLY A 60 9.09 -9.70 -9.97
C GLY A 60 7.84 -9.02 -10.56
N THR A 61 7.00 -8.41 -9.71
CA THR A 61 5.82 -7.61 -10.09
C THR A 61 6.08 -6.11 -10.19
N GLY A 62 7.33 -5.67 -9.99
CA GLY A 62 7.74 -4.27 -9.93
C GLY A 62 7.41 -3.59 -8.61
N VAL A 63 7.97 -2.39 -8.41
CA VAL A 63 7.69 -1.55 -7.25
C VAL A 63 6.51 -0.63 -7.56
N ARG A 64 5.51 -0.61 -6.69
CA ARG A 64 4.35 0.30 -6.79
C ARG A 64 4.54 1.48 -5.85
N LEU A 65 4.31 2.67 -6.38
CA LEU A 65 4.35 3.94 -5.67
C LEU A 65 2.94 4.48 -5.50
N ILE A 66 2.59 4.80 -4.27
CA ILE A 66 1.30 5.31 -3.85
C ILE A 66 1.51 6.73 -3.35
N HIS A 67 0.75 7.68 -3.90
CA HIS A 67 0.87 9.09 -3.50
C HIS A 67 0.26 9.30 -2.11
N GLN A 68 0.91 10.10 -1.25
CA GLN A 68 0.43 10.35 0.13
C GLN A 68 -1.03 10.86 0.19
N ASN A 69 -1.45 11.71 -0.75
CA ASN A 69 -2.85 12.14 -0.86
C ASN A 69 -3.85 10.97 -0.96
N ALA A 70 -3.51 9.90 -1.69
CA ALA A 70 -4.37 8.71 -1.80
C ALA A 70 -4.45 7.95 -0.46
N ILE A 71 -3.35 7.93 0.30
CA ILE A 71 -3.27 7.32 1.63
C ILE A 71 -4.12 8.11 2.63
N ALA A 72 -4.01 9.45 2.62
CA ALA A 72 -4.83 10.32 3.45
C ALA A 72 -6.33 10.12 3.18
N GLN A 73 -6.73 10.03 1.91
CA GLN A 73 -8.11 9.71 1.54
C GLN A 73 -8.55 8.31 2.02
N ALA A 74 -7.65 7.32 1.96
CA ALA A 74 -7.93 5.98 2.45
C ALA A 74 -8.15 5.95 3.98
N LYS A 75 -7.41 6.77 4.75
CA LYS A 75 -7.59 6.90 6.21
C LYS A 75 -8.93 7.50 6.59
N LEU A 76 -9.45 8.44 5.81
CA LEU A 76 -10.73 9.10 6.06
C LEU A 76 -11.94 8.20 5.76
N ARG A 77 -11.75 7.09 5.05
CA ARG A 77 -12.84 6.16 4.78
C ARG A 77 -13.20 5.40 6.06
N PRO A 78 -14.46 5.43 6.52
CA PRO A 78 -14.85 4.70 7.70
C PRO A 78 -14.51 3.22 7.51
N LYS A 79 -13.79 2.64 8.49
CA LYS A 79 -13.52 1.19 8.58
C LYS A 79 -14.89 0.51 8.66
N ARG A 80 -15.50 0.20 7.50
CA ARG A 80 -16.74 -0.57 7.41
C ARG A 80 -16.44 -1.91 8.06
N GLY A 81 -16.93 -2.07 9.30
CA GLY A 81 -16.74 -3.28 10.08
C GLY A 81 -17.08 -4.48 9.21
N ARG A 82 -16.16 -5.44 9.12
CA ARG A 82 -16.49 -6.74 8.52
C ARG A 82 -17.69 -7.27 9.32
N PRO A 83 -18.82 -7.62 8.69
CA PRO A 83 -19.79 -8.45 9.36
C PRO A 83 -19.07 -9.74 9.68
N GLN A 84 -18.73 -9.91 10.96
CA GLN A 84 -18.26 -11.17 11.48
C GLN A 84 -19.44 -12.12 11.30
N GLN A 85 -19.44 -12.90 10.22
CA GLN A 85 -20.39 -13.98 10.05
C GLN A 85 -20.18 -14.90 11.25
N LYS A 86 -21.01 -14.72 12.28
CA LYS A 86 -21.21 -15.72 13.32
C LYS A 86 -21.64 -16.97 12.56
N ILE A 87 -20.71 -17.91 12.43
CA ILE A 87 -21.02 -19.27 12.00
C ILE A 87 -21.86 -19.87 13.12
N THR A 88 -23.17 -19.64 13.09
CA THR A 88 -24.12 -20.38 13.92
C THR A 88 -24.16 -21.81 13.38
N LYS A 89 -23.27 -22.67 13.88
CA LYS A 89 -23.46 -24.12 13.79
C LYS A 89 -24.59 -24.49 14.74
N GLY A 90 -25.82 -24.37 14.24
CA GLY A 90 -26.99 -24.99 14.83
C GLY A 90 -27.46 -26.13 13.95
N LYS A 91 -27.31 -27.38 14.43
CA LYS A 91 -28.22 -28.53 14.27
C LYS A 91 -27.54 -29.77 14.84
N MET A 92 -28.06 -30.28 15.96
CA MET A 92 -29.03 -31.38 16.05
C MET A 92 -28.37 -32.73 15.74
N SER A 93 -28.09 -33.50 16.80
CA SER A 93 -28.77 -34.76 17.12
C SER A 93 -28.27 -35.29 18.46
#